data_AF-A0A090F700-F1
#
_entry.id   AF-A0A090F700-F1
#
_cell.length_a   1.000
_cell.length_b   1.000
_cell.length_c   1.000
_cell.angle_alpha   90.00
_cell.angle_beta   90.00
_cell.angle_gamma   90.00
#
_symmetry.space_group_name_H-M   'P 1'
#
loop_
_entity.id
_entity.type
_entity.pdbx_description
1 polymer ?
#
loop_
_entity_poly.entity_id
_entity_poly.type
_entity_poly.pdbx_seq_one_letter_code
_entity_poly.pdbx_strand_id
1 'polypeptide(L)'
;MDEPSQIFGDPKQGLRDCLARIIRDFDSKRGAFATLKYNSPWILATEDWAERSGHTVEDLCEVISQWRISRCSGEPVDSKIIKIFEDFHGAAEEWRAETGYTDPPLAFDPEKSKFLNRKELKAHTLNRWGSLGLAGQWHNYDAKDLTFGGAFEDRFGHRVSASITFKLGYGGPIRLFFQFPYYSGGEPRSLDLFTLSGWLACNALRLPQAPELEWIVGKSKTNFDAVDGVVAITRAILTYLRPTIQ
;
A
#
# COMPACT_ATOMS: atom_id res chain seq x y z
N MET A 1 -10.51 -31.62 22.77
CA MET A 1 -10.29 -30.78 21.58
C MET A 1 -10.02 -29.41 22.14
N ASP A 2 -8.74 -29.08 22.27
CA ASP A 2 -8.34 -27.78 22.81
C ASP A 2 -8.63 -26.71 21.74
N GLU A 3 -9.24 -25.61 22.16
CA GLU A 3 -9.54 -24.49 21.26
C GLU A 3 -8.24 -23.97 20.64
N PRO A 4 -8.21 -23.66 19.32
CA PRO A 4 -7.06 -23.07 18.65
C PRO A 4 -6.63 -21.69 19.20
N SER A 5 -7.40 -21.14 20.12
CA SER A 5 -7.27 -19.79 20.70
C SER A 5 -6.15 -19.64 21.73
N GLN A 6 -5.48 -20.72 22.16
CA GLN A 6 -4.45 -20.65 23.22
C GLN A 6 -2.99 -20.72 22.72
N ILE A 7 -2.74 -21.03 21.45
CA ILE A 7 -1.36 -21.18 20.92
C ILE A 7 -0.81 -19.86 20.37
N PHE A 8 -1.70 -18.96 19.92
CA PHE A 8 -1.37 -17.63 19.45
C PHE A 8 -2.14 -16.65 20.36
N GLY A 9 -1.49 -15.61 20.88
CA GLY A 9 -2.16 -14.58 21.69
C GLY A 9 -3.32 -13.90 20.94
N ASP A 10 -3.88 -12.81 21.46
CA ASP A 10 -5.02 -12.12 20.83
C ASP A 10 -4.83 -11.96 19.30
N PRO A 11 -5.62 -12.68 18.46
CA PRO A 11 -5.51 -12.65 17.00
C PRO A 11 -5.58 -11.24 16.41
N LYS A 12 -6.29 -10.33 17.10
CA LYS A 12 -6.38 -8.93 16.70
C LYS A 12 -5.05 -8.23 16.91
N GLN A 13 -4.46 -8.35 18.10
CA GLN A 13 -3.16 -7.76 18.38
C GLN A 13 -2.07 -8.37 17.48
N GLY A 14 -2.09 -9.68 17.28
CA GLY A 14 -1.17 -10.35 16.35
C GLY A 14 -1.25 -9.80 14.93
N LEU A 15 -2.46 -9.53 14.42
CA LEU A 15 -2.63 -8.91 13.11
C LEU A 15 -2.13 -7.46 13.09
N ARG A 16 -2.38 -6.68 14.14
CA ARG A 16 -1.84 -5.31 14.27
C ARG A 16 -0.32 -5.30 14.16
N ASP A 17 0.34 -6.16 14.94
CA ASP A 17 1.79 -6.29 14.94
C ASP A 17 2.33 -6.71 13.57
N CYS A 18 1.62 -7.62 12.88
CA CYS A 18 1.99 -8.02 11.51
C CYS A 18 1.87 -6.85 10.53
N LEU A 19 0.79 -6.08 10.58
CA LEU A 19 0.59 -4.92 9.70
C LEU A 19 1.62 -3.83 9.97
N ALA A 20 1.91 -3.55 11.25
CA ALA A 20 2.95 -2.61 11.64
C ALA A 20 4.32 -3.03 11.08
N ARG A 21 4.65 -4.30 11.20
CA ARG A 21 5.89 -4.86 10.64
C ARG A 21 5.92 -4.80 9.12
N ILE A 22 4.82 -5.13 8.44
CA ILE A 22 4.72 -5.05 6.97
C ILE A 22 5.00 -3.63 6.51
N ILE A 23 4.39 -2.62 7.13
CA ILE A 23 4.59 -1.22 6.77
C ILE A 23 6.04 -0.78 7.03
N ARG A 24 6.60 -1.11 8.19
CA ARG A 24 7.98 -0.76 8.54
C ARG A 24 9.01 -1.40 7.60
N ASP A 25 8.85 -2.68 7.29
CA ASP A 25 9.74 -3.40 6.39
C ASP A 25 9.55 -2.94 4.93
N PHE A 26 8.33 -2.58 4.53
CA PHE A 26 8.05 -1.99 3.22
C PHE A 26 8.74 -0.63 3.07
N ASP A 27 8.69 0.23 4.07
CA ASP A 27 9.28 1.56 3.97
C ASP A 27 10.80 1.52 3.99
N SER A 28 11.36 0.72 4.90
CA SER A 28 12.80 0.58 5.08
C SER A 28 13.46 -0.34 4.06
N LYS A 29 12.68 -0.95 3.15
CA LYS A 29 13.12 -1.99 2.20
C LYS A 29 13.88 -3.11 2.91
N ARG A 30 13.26 -3.69 3.92
CA ARG A 30 13.81 -4.80 4.73
C ARG A 30 12.92 -6.04 4.65
N GLY A 31 13.39 -7.12 5.28
CA GLY A 31 12.66 -8.39 5.33
C GLY A 31 12.34 -8.93 3.94
N ALA A 32 11.08 -9.30 3.70
CA ALA A 32 10.66 -9.86 2.41
C ALA A 32 10.63 -8.82 1.27
N PHE A 33 10.82 -7.53 1.56
CA PHE A 33 10.84 -6.47 0.57
C PHE A 33 12.24 -6.06 0.10
N ALA A 34 13.30 -6.56 0.75
CA ALA A 34 14.67 -6.06 0.58
C ALA A 34 15.22 -6.11 -0.87
N THR A 35 14.81 -7.12 -1.64
CA THR A 35 15.29 -7.29 -3.03
C THR A 35 14.32 -6.75 -4.07
N LEU A 36 13.19 -6.16 -3.66
CA LEU A 36 12.16 -5.67 -4.57
C LEU A 36 12.48 -4.26 -5.06
N LYS A 37 12.21 -4.01 -6.34
CA LYS A 37 12.37 -2.69 -6.96
C LYS A 37 11.04 -1.92 -6.90
N TYR A 38 10.95 -0.95 -5.99
CA TYR A 38 9.83 -0.01 -5.87
C TYR A 38 10.29 1.27 -5.17
N ASN A 39 9.47 2.32 -5.25
CA ASN A 39 9.68 3.56 -4.49
C ASN A 39 9.01 3.44 -3.13
N SER A 40 9.79 3.64 -2.07
CA SER A 40 9.28 3.66 -0.70
C SER A 40 8.62 5.00 -0.41
N PRO A 41 7.59 5.06 0.45
CA PRO A 41 7.02 6.29 0.99
C PRO A 41 8.05 7.22 1.63
N TRP A 42 9.19 6.69 2.07
CA TRP A 42 10.32 7.50 2.55
C TRP A 42 10.92 8.44 1.50
N ILE A 43 10.58 8.30 0.22
CA ILE A 43 10.93 9.32 -0.80
C ILE A 43 10.34 10.70 -0.48
N LEU A 44 9.28 10.76 0.34
CA LEU A 44 8.69 12.01 0.82
C LEU A 44 9.54 12.71 1.89
N ALA A 45 10.43 11.98 2.58
CA ALA A 45 11.35 12.53 3.57
C ALA A 45 12.63 13.01 2.87
N THR A 46 12.62 14.26 2.41
CA THR A 46 13.78 14.90 1.76
C THR A 46 14.54 15.80 2.74
N GLU A 47 15.78 16.14 2.41
CA GLU A 47 16.57 17.11 3.17
C GLU A 47 15.88 18.49 3.24
N ASP A 48 15.25 18.94 2.15
CA ASP A 48 14.48 20.20 2.12
C ASP A 48 13.30 20.17 3.10
N TRP A 49 12.54 19.07 3.14
CA TRP A 49 11.44 18.92 4.10
C TRP A 49 11.93 18.82 5.54
N ALA A 50 13.06 18.15 5.77
CA ALA A 50 13.69 18.03 7.08
C ALA A 50 14.13 19.41 7.59
N GLU A 51 14.84 20.19 6.76
CA GLU A 51 15.28 21.55 7.09
C GLU A 51 14.09 22.48 7.38
N ARG A 52 13.09 22.52 6.50
CA ARG A 52 11.91 23.38 6.66
C ARG A 52 11.09 23.08 7.90
N SER A 53 11.00 21.80 8.28
CA SER A 53 10.26 21.38 9.47
C SER A 53 11.09 21.42 10.76
N GLY A 54 12.41 21.67 10.67
CA GLY A 54 13.31 21.69 11.82
C GLY A 54 13.64 20.31 12.39
N HIS A 55 13.55 19.26 11.57
CA HIS A 55 13.76 17.85 11.96
C HIS A 55 14.83 17.18 11.08
N THR A 56 15.16 15.93 11.37
CA THR A 56 16.06 15.12 10.52
C THR A 56 15.28 14.33 9.47
N VAL A 57 15.95 13.89 8.40
CA VAL A 57 15.34 12.99 7.41
C VAL A 57 14.88 11.68 8.05
N GLU A 58 15.62 11.19 9.05
CA GLU A 58 15.27 10.01 9.82
C GLU A 58 14.00 10.21 10.65
N ASP A 59 13.84 11.38 11.29
CA ASP A 59 12.61 11.73 12.00
C ASP A 59 11.40 11.74 11.06
N LEU A 60 11.56 12.29 9.85
CA LEU A 60 10.50 12.29 8.84
C LEU A 60 10.20 10.88 8.31
N CYS A 61 11.21 10.05 8.09
CA CYS A 61 11.01 8.65 7.72
C CYS A 61 10.17 7.91 8.78
N GLU A 62 10.53 8.07 10.06
CA GLU A 62 9.83 7.44 11.17
C GLU A 62 8.40 7.98 11.31
N VAL A 63 8.18 9.30 11.17
CA VAL A 63 6.84 9.89 11.28
C VAL A 63 5.90 9.38 10.18
N ILE A 64 6.40 9.24 8.94
CA ILE A 64 5.63 8.70 7.81
C ILE A 64 5.23 7.25 8.08
N SER A 65 6.17 6.43 8.54
CA SER A 65 5.89 5.01 8.86
C SER A 65 4.89 4.90 10.01
N GLN A 66 5.12 5.58 11.13
CA GLN A 66 4.28 5.46 12.33
C GLN A 66 2.86 5.99 12.10
N TRP A 67 2.70 7.10 11.37
CA TRP A 67 1.37 7.60 11.02
C TRP A 67 0.57 6.57 10.21
N ARG A 68 1.24 5.90 9.25
CA ARG A 68 0.62 4.88 8.40
C ARG A 68 0.32 3.60 9.17
N ILE A 69 1.21 3.19 10.08
CA ILE A 69 0.98 2.08 11.01
C ILE A 69 -0.27 2.37 11.83
N SER A 70 -0.33 3.52 12.50
CA SER A 70 -1.49 3.90 13.30
C SER A 70 -2.79 3.89 12.51
N ARG A 71 -2.79 4.43 11.28
CA ARG A 71 -3.97 4.40 10.41
C ARG A 71 -4.39 2.99 9.99
N CYS A 72 -3.44 2.08 9.79
CA CYS A 72 -3.70 0.73 9.30
C CYS A 72 -4.03 -0.27 10.42
N SER A 73 -3.25 -0.25 11.50
CA SER A 73 -3.38 -1.17 12.62
C SER A 73 -4.21 -0.60 13.76
N GLY A 74 -4.47 0.71 13.81
CA GLY A 74 -5.13 1.37 14.94
C GLY A 74 -4.24 1.51 16.17
N GLU A 75 -2.92 1.31 16.04
CA GLU A 75 -1.97 1.56 17.11
C GLU A 75 -1.94 3.04 17.51
N PRO A 76 -1.83 3.36 18.81
CA PRO A 76 -1.69 4.74 19.25
C PRO A 76 -0.36 5.31 18.76
N VAL A 77 -0.38 6.60 18.40
CA VAL A 77 0.81 7.35 18.00
C VAL A 77 1.39 8.04 19.22
N ASP A 78 2.72 7.98 19.38
CA ASP A 78 3.45 8.73 20.40
C ASP A 78 3.25 10.25 20.20
N SER A 79 3.11 11.01 21.28
CA SER A 79 2.94 12.47 21.22
C SER A 79 4.12 13.18 20.53
N LYS A 80 5.33 12.63 20.62
CA LYS A 80 6.50 13.12 19.87
C LYS A 80 6.27 12.99 18.36
N ILE A 81 5.75 11.85 17.90
CA ILE A 81 5.47 11.59 16.47
C ILE A 81 4.34 12.51 15.99
N ILE A 82 3.31 12.73 16.80
CA ILE A 82 2.24 13.69 16.48
C ILE A 82 2.82 15.09 16.26
N LYS A 83 3.69 15.55 17.15
CA LYS A 83 4.32 16.88 17.03
C LYS A 83 5.15 17.01 15.75
N ILE A 84 6.00 16.02 15.44
CA ILE A 84 6.81 16.04 14.21
C ILE A 84 5.90 16.06 12.97
N PHE A 85 4.77 15.34 12.99
CA PHE A 85 3.81 15.33 11.89
C PHE A 85 3.17 16.71 11.71
N GLU A 86 2.80 17.38 12.80
CA GLU A 86 2.24 18.74 12.78
C GLU A 86 3.24 19.77 12.27
N ASP A 87 4.50 19.71 12.71
CA ASP A 87 5.58 20.57 12.24
C ASP A 87 5.82 20.36 10.73
N PHE A 88 5.82 19.10 10.27
CA PHE A 88 5.98 18.75 8.86
C PHE A 88 4.80 19.24 8.00
N HIS A 89 3.56 19.05 8.47
CA HIS A 89 2.38 19.61 7.81
C HIS A 89 2.45 21.15 7.75
N GLY A 90 2.86 21.80 8.83
CA GLY A 90 3.06 23.26 8.89
C GLY A 90 4.05 23.76 7.85
N ALA A 91 5.21 23.09 7.74
CA ALA A 91 6.23 23.39 6.72
C ALA A 91 5.70 23.24 5.29
N ALA A 92 4.88 22.20 5.02
CA ALA A 92 4.25 22.00 3.72
C ALA A 92 3.25 23.11 3.37
N GLU A 93 2.47 23.57 4.35
CA GLU A 93 1.52 24.67 4.17
C GLU A 93 2.22 26.02 3.95
N GLU A 94 3.28 26.31 4.71
CA GLU A 94 4.10 27.50 4.51
C GLU A 94 4.71 27.51 3.11
N TRP A 95 5.33 26.41 2.68
CA TRP A 95 5.86 26.26 1.33
C TRP A 95 4.78 26.47 0.25
N ARG A 96 3.57 25.94 0.43
CA ARG A 96 2.45 26.17 -0.50
C ARG A 96 2.08 27.65 -0.59
N ALA A 97 2.06 28.35 0.54
CA ALA A 97 1.78 29.79 0.58
C ALA A 97 2.89 30.60 -0.09
N GLU A 98 4.17 30.25 0.14
CA GLU A 98 5.34 30.87 -0.47
C GLU A 98 5.36 30.72 -2.00
N THR A 99 5.05 29.52 -2.48
CA THR A 99 5.17 29.16 -3.91
C THR A 99 3.89 29.38 -4.71
N GLY A 100 2.75 29.58 -4.04
CA GLY A 100 1.43 29.57 -4.67
C GLY A 100 1.06 28.21 -5.25
N TYR A 101 1.68 27.12 -4.77
CA TYR A 101 1.43 25.79 -5.31
C TYR A 101 -0.03 25.38 -5.11
N THR A 102 -0.68 25.02 -6.21
CA THR A 102 -2.03 24.47 -6.22
C THR A 102 -1.98 23.10 -6.87
N ASP A 103 -2.61 22.11 -6.23
CA ASP A 103 -2.69 20.77 -6.80
C ASP A 103 -3.35 20.84 -8.18
N PRO A 104 -2.74 20.23 -9.22
CA PRO A 104 -3.35 20.21 -10.52
C PRO A 104 -4.70 19.48 -10.43
N PRO A 105 -5.76 19.96 -11.11
CA PRO A 105 -7.03 19.25 -11.12
C PRO A 105 -6.83 17.82 -11.60
N LEU A 106 -7.58 16.88 -11.03
CA LEU A 106 -7.66 15.49 -11.49
C LEU A 106 -8.33 15.46 -12.88
N ALA A 107 -7.59 15.89 -13.91
CA ALA A 107 -8.10 15.93 -15.26
C ALA A 107 -8.13 14.51 -15.82
N PHE A 108 -9.34 14.05 -16.15
CA PHE A 108 -9.51 12.86 -16.98
C PHE A 108 -8.84 13.11 -18.33
N ASP A 109 -7.83 12.31 -18.64
CA ASP A 109 -7.19 12.30 -19.96
C ASP A 109 -7.79 11.13 -20.78
N PRO A 110 -8.60 11.42 -21.82
CA PRO A 110 -9.22 10.40 -22.64
C PRO A 110 -8.22 9.49 -23.34
N GLU A 111 -7.04 10.00 -23.71
CA GLU A 111 -5.98 9.19 -24.30
C GLU A 111 -5.37 8.24 -23.26
N LYS A 112 -5.31 8.65 -21.98
CA LYS A 112 -4.97 7.75 -20.86
C LYS A 112 -5.96 6.58 -20.71
N SER A 113 -7.24 6.77 -21.00
CA SER A 113 -8.26 5.72 -20.88
C SER A 113 -8.24 4.62 -21.98
N LYS A 114 -7.51 4.85 -23.09
CA LYS A 114 -7.35 3.86 -24.16
C LYS A 114 -6.31 2.80 -23.80
N PHE A 115 -6.77 1.71 -23.18
CA PHE A 115 -5.98 0.50 -22.96
C PHE A 115 -6.07 -0.47 -24.15
N LEU A 116 -5.01 -0.58 -24.95
CA LEU A 116 -4.98 -1.40 -26.18
C LEU A 116 -4.52 -2.85 -25.94
N ASN A 117 -3.78 -3.11 -24.87
CA ASN A 117 -3.15 -4.39 -24.53
C ASN A 117 -3.95 -5.20 -23.48
N ARG A 118 -5.28 -5.00 -23.40
CA ARG A 118 -6.12 -5.58 -22.32
C ARG A 118 -6.08 -7.11 -22.29
N LYS A 119 -6.05 -7.74 -23.47
CA LYS A 119 -6.03 -9.20 -23.58
C LYS A 119 -4.71 -9.77 -23.07
N GLU A 120 -3.61 -9.14 -23.47
CA GLU A 120 -2.25 -9.48 -23.05
C GLU A 120 -2.06 -9.26 -21.55
N LEU A 121 -2.51 -8.10 -21.03
CA LEU A 121 -2.50 -7.80 -19.59
C LEU A 121 -3.28 -8.85 -18.79
N LYS A 122 -4.48 -9.21 -19.26
CA LYS A 122 -5.31 -10.24 -18.61
C LYS A 122 -4.57 -11.58 -18.55
N ALA A 123 -4.04 -12.05 -19.67
CA ALA A 123 -3.33 -13.33 -19.75
C ALA A 123 -2.08 -13.35 -18.87
N HIS A 124 -1.28 -12.28 -18.92
CA HIS A 124 -0.08 -12.10 -18.09
C HIS A 124 -0.44 -12.14 -16.60
N THR A 125 -1.41 -11.33 -16.19
CA THR A 125 -1.78 -11.23 -14.77
C THR A 125 -2.41 -12.51 -14.26
N LEU A 126 -3.24 -13.20 -15.06
CA LEU A 126 -3.88 -14.45 -14.64
C LEU A 126 -2.83 -15.50 -14.25
N ASN A 127 -1.76 -15.65 -15.04
CA ASN A 127 -0.66 -16.56 -14.73
C ASN A 127 0.05 -16.16 -13.43
N ARG A 128 0.44 -14.88 -13.32
CA ARG A 128 1.19 -14.36 -12.17
C ARG A 128 0.39 -14.42 -10.87
N TRP A 129 -0.86 -13.96 -10.90
CA TRP A 129 -1.78 -14.01 -9.77
C TRP A 129 -2.10 -15.46 -9.36
N GLY A 130 -2.24 -16.34 -10.37
CA GLY A 130 -2.40 -17.79 -10.18
C GLY A 130 -1.33 -18.39 -9.28
N SER A 131 -0.06 -17.97 -9.49
CA SER A 131 1.09 -18.46 -8.73
C SER A 131 1.12 -18.10 -7.24
N LEU A 132 0.23 -17.22 -6.75
CA LEU A 132 0.21 -16.81 -5.35
C LEU A 132 -0.37 -17.87 -4.41
N GLY A 133 -1.00 -18.92 -4.93
CA GLY A 133 -1.61 -19.98 -4.11
C GLY A 133 -2.79 -19.48 -3.28
N LEU A 134 -3.63 -18.63 -3.87
CA LEU A 134 -4.88 -18.18 -3.24
C LEU A 134 -6.00 -19.20 -3.51
N ALA A 135 -6.87 -19.43 -2.54
CA ALA A 135 -8.07 -20.24 -2.67
C ALA A 135 -9.18 -19.47 -3.40
N GLY A 136 -9.98 -20.18 -4.20
CA GLY A 136 -11.15 -19.63 -4.89
C GLY A 136 -10.80 -18.45 -5.80
N GLN A 137 -9.69 -18.55 -6.55
CA GLN A 137 -9.26 -17.47 -7.44
C GLN A 137 -10.32 -17.17 -8.50
N TRP A 138 -10.54 -15.88 -8.72
CA TRP A 138 -11.50 -15.39 -9.70
C TRP A 138 -10.93 -14.16 -10.40
N HIS A 139 -11.55 -13.80 -11.51
CA HIS A 139 -11.30 -12.52 -12.16
C HIS A 139 -12.60 -11.96 -12.71
N ASN A 140 -12.73 -10.64 -12.65
CA ASN A 140 -13.84 -9.90 -13.23
C ASN A 140 -13.28 -8.87 -14.21
N TYR A 141 -14.03 -8.60 -15.26
CA TYR A 141 -13.67 -7.63 -16.27
C TYR A 141 -14.90 -6.84 -16.70
N ASP A 142 -14.84 -5.53 -16.50
CA ASP A 142 -15.75 -4.58 -17.15
C ASP A 142 -14.95 -3.64 -18.07
N ALA A 143 -15.65 -2.76 -18.79
CA ALA A 143 -15.00 -1.88 -19.76
C ALA A 143 -13.95 -0.93 -19.15
N LYS A 144 -14.04 -0.66 -17.83
CA LYS A 144 -13.21 0.28 -17.07
C LYS A 144 -12.21 -0.40 -16.16
N ASP A 145 -12.53 -1.58 -15.62
CA ASP A 145 -11.76 -2.26 -14.59
C ASP A 145 -11.49 -3.72 -14.96
N LEU A 146 -10.27 -4.17 -14.66
CA LEU A 146 -9.89 -5.58 -14.68
C LEU A 146 -9.45 -5.97 -13.28
N THR A 147 -10.13 -6.93 -12.66
CA THR A 147 -9.86 -7.34 -11.28
C THR A 147 -9.55 -8.83 -11.21
N PHE A 148 -8.56 -9.19 -10.39
CA PHE A 148 -8.25 -10.56 -10.01
C PHE A 148 -8.32 -10.65 -8.49
N GLY A 149 -8.90 -11.73 -7.98
CA GLY A 149 -9.08 -11.92 -6.55
C GLY A 149 -8.93 -13.37 -6.13
N GLY A 150 -8.96 -13.58 -4.83
CA GLY A 150 -8.91 -14.87 -4.17
C GLY A 150 -8.88 -14.67 -2.65
N ALA A 151 -8.76 -15.76 -1.91
CA ALA A 151 -8.63 -15.72 -0.46
C ALA A 151 -7.47 -16.58 0.02
N PHE A 152 -7.02 -16.37 1.25
CA PHE A 152 -6.12 -17.27 1.94
C PHE A 152 -6.46 -17.27 3.43
N GLU A 153 -5.97 -18.27 4.15
CA GLU A 153 -6.01 -18.28 5.61
C GLU A 153 -4.73 -17.62 6.14
N ASP A 154 -4.88 -16.57 6.94
CA ASP A 154 -3.73 -15.97 7.61
C ASP A 154 -3.26 -16.83 8.79
N ARG A 155 -2.13 -16.46 9.39
CA ARG A 155 -1.50 -17.19 10.49
C ARG A 155 -2.30 -17.22 11.79
N PHE A 156 -3.43 -16.52 11.83
CA PHE A 156 -4.34 -16.46 12.96
C PHE A 156 -5.67 -17.18 12.66
N GLY A 157 -5.78 -17.85 11.51
CA GLY A 157 -6.97 -18.59 11.09
C GLY A 157 -8.04 -17.72 10.42
N HIS A 158 -7.75 -16.46 10.08
CA HIS A 158 -8.71 -15.60 9.39
C HIS A 158 -8.75 -15.90 7.91
N ARG A 159 -9.95 -15.92 7.33
CA ARG A 159 -10.14 -15.88 5.88
C ARG A 159 -9.94 -14.46 5.36
N VAL A 160 -8.77 -14.19 4.81
CA VAL A 160 -8.39 -12.90 4.23
C VAL A 160 -8.66 -12.91 2.73
N SER A 161 -9.38 -11.90 2.23
CA SER A 161 -9.55 -11.72 0.79
C SER A 161 -8.44 -10.84 0.25
N ALA A 162 -7.86 -11.21 -0.89
CA ALA A 162 -6.84 -10.43 -1.57
C ALA A 162 -7.28 -10.18 -3.02
N SER A 163 -7.06 -8.97 -3.52
CA SER A 163 -7.35 -8.62 -4.90
C SER A 163 -6.40 -7.58 -5.48
N ILE A 164 -6.17 -7.68 -6.78
CA ILE A 164 -5.52 -6.67 -7.60
C ILE A 164 -6.49 -6.17 -8.68
N THR A 165 -6.63 -4.85 -8.82
CA THR A 165 -7.51 -4.20 -9.80
C THR A 165 -6.73 -3.23 -10.65
N PHE A 166 -6.90 -3.30 -11.97
CA PHE A 166 -6.38 -2.33 -12.93
C PHE A 166 -7.51 -1.39 -13.33
N LYS A 167 -7.34 -0.10 -13.05
CA LYS A 167 -8.28 0.98 -13.40
C LYS A 167 -8.03 1.45 -14.84
N LEU A 168 -8.36 0.60 -15.81
CA LEU A 168 -8.11 0.83 -17.25
C LEU A 168 -8.78 2.11 -17.76
N GLY A 169 -9.96 2.44 -17.25
CA GLY A 169 -10.67 3.69 -17.55
C GLY A 169 -9.97 4.95 -17.02
N TYR A 170 -8.96 4.80 -16.17
CA TYR A 170 -8.29 5.90 -15.46
C TYR A 170 -6.78 5.95 -15.74
N GLY A 171 -6.33 5.44 -16.87
CA GLY A 171 -4.90 5.44 -17.20
C GLY A 171 -4.14 4.22 -16.73
N GLY A 172 -4.83 3.20 -16.20
CA GLY A 172 -4.20 1.97 -15.73
C GLY A 172 -3.58 1.98 -14.33
N PRO A 173 -3.95 2.84 -13.36
CA PRO A 173 -3.56 2.64 -11.97
C PRO A 173 -3.86 1.22 -11.52
N ILE A 174 -2.88 0.59 -10.91
CA ILE A 174 -3.02 -0.68 -10.22
C ILE A 174 -3.56 -0.37 -8.82
N ARG A 175 -4.39 -1.23 -8.26
CA ARG A 175 -4.89 -1.19 -6.88
C ARG A 175 -4.68 -2.58 -6.28
N LEU A 176 -4.09 -2.64 -5.10
CA LEU A 176 -3.93 -3.83 -4.28
C LEU A 176 -4.82 -3.68 -3.05
N PHE A 177 -5.47 -4.77 -2.64
CA PHE A 177 -6.35 -4.78 -1.49
C PHE A 177 -6.28 -6.11 -0.76
N PHE A 178 -6.09 -6.05 0.55
CA PHE A 178 -6.28 -7.15 1.49
C PHE A 178 -7.41 -6.77 2.45
N GLN A 179 -8.43 -7.61 2.56
CA GLN A 179 -9.57 -7.43 3.45
C GLN A 179 -9.53 -8.48 4.56
N PHE A 180 -9.49 -8.01 5.81
CA PHE A 180 -9.57 -8.82 7.01
C PHE A 180 -11.03 -8.90 7.51
N PRO A 181 -11.40 -9.93 8.29
CA PRO A 181 -12.80 -10.18 8.71
C PRO A 181 -13.24 -9.33 9.92
N TYR A 182 -12.65 -8.14 10.10
CA TYR A 182 -12.94 -7.24 11.21
C TYR A 182 -13.88 -6.11 10.78
N TYR A 183 -14.84 -5.77 11.66
CA TYR A 183 -15.95 -4.86 11.33
C TYR A 183 -16.13 -3.71 12.33
N SER A 184 -15.44 -3.71 13.48
CA SER A 184 -15.60 -2.65 14.50
C SER A 184 -14.61 -1.50 14.30
N GLY A 185 -14.89 -0.34 14.92
CA GLY A 185 -14.06 0.85 14.79
C GLY A 185 -12.71 0.65 15.47
N GLY A 186 -11.63 0.99 14.77
CA GLY A 186 -10.26 0.86 15.29
C GLY A 186 -9.61 -0.51 15.11
N GLU A 187 -10.30 -1.51 14.54
CA GLU A 187 -9.70 -2.79 14.14
C GLU A 187 -9.03 -2.72 12.75
N PRO A 188 -7.98 -3.51 12.48
CA PRO A 188 -7.37 -3.61 11.17
C PRO A 188 -8.33 -4.26 10.16
N ARG A 189 -9.03 -3.43 9.38
CA ARG A 189 -10.01 -3.91 8.39
C ARG A 189 -9.40 -4.24 7.05
N SER A 190 -8.41 -3.46 6.63
CA SER A 190 -7.80 -3.64 5.32
C SER A 190 -6.37 -3.13 5.28
N LEU A 191 -5.56 -3.75 4.41
CA LEU A 191 -4.32 -3.20 3.93
C LEU A 191 -4.49 -2.95 2.43
N ASP A 192 -4.51 -1.68 2.04
CA ASP A 192 -4.69 -1.27 0.66
C ASP A 192 -3.47 -0.57 0.09
N LEU A 193 -3.49 -0.37 -1.21
CA LEU A 193 -2.42 0.27 -1.93
C LEU A 193 -2.12 1.69 -1.46
N PHE A 194 -3.14 2.48 -1.11
CA PHE A 194 -2.96 3.88 -0.75
C PHE A 194 -2.29 4.01 0.62
N THR A 195 -2.63 3.08 1.52
CA THR A 195 -1.96 2.88 2.78
C THR A 195 -0.53 2.43 2.53
N LEU A 196 -0.28 1.45 1.65
CA LEU A 196 1.06 0.95 1.34
C LEU A 196 1.97 1.97 0.62
N SER A 197 1.46 2.70 -0.36
CA SER A 197 2.26 3.63 -1.16
C SER A 197 2.55 4.95 -0.46
N GLY A 198 1.96 5.21 0.71
CA GLY A 198 2.10 6.48 1.41
C GLY A 198 1.26 7.61 0.82
N TRP A 199 0.38 7.32 -0.14
CA TRP A 199 -0.53 8.31 -0.74
C TRP A 199 -1.39 9.01 0.32
N LEU A 200 -1.90 8.26 1.30
CA LEU A 200 -2.66 8.84 2.40
C LEU A 200 -1.82 9.78 3.27
N ALA A 201 -0.54 9.45 3.51
CA ALA A 201 0.37 10.30 4.27
C ALA A 201 0.71 11.57 3.49
N CYS A 202 1.00 11.45 2.19
CA CYS A 202 1.22 12.58 1.29
C CYS A 202 0.07 13.59 1.34
N ASN A 203 -1.18 13.10 1.25
CA ASN A 203 -2.36 13.97 1.33
C ASN A 203 -2.57 14.55 2.73
N ALA A 204 -2.36 13.75 3.77
CA ALA A 204 -2.53 14.20 5.15
C ALA A 204 -1.51 15.28 5.54
N LEU A 205 -0.30 15.21 4.99
CA LEU A 205 0.76 16.22 5.12
C LEU A 205 0.63 17.37 4.11
N ARG A 206 -0.34 17.29 3.19
CA ARG A 206 -0.52 18.24 2.07
C ARG A 206 0.75 18.46 1.25
N LEU A 207 1.58 17.43 1.10
CA LEU A 207 2.75 17.48 0.23
C LEU A 207 2.34 17.57 -1.25
N PRO A 208 3.21 18.05 -2.15
CA PRO A 208 3.02 17.91 -3.58
C PRO A 208 2.75 16.47 -3.99
N GLN A 209 2.00 16.27 -5.07
CA GLN A 209 1.77 14.92 -5.60
C GLN A 209 3.09 14.21 -5.90
N ALA A 210 3.21 12.96 -5.44
CA ALA A 210 4.35 12.08 -5.68
C ALA A 210 3.95 10.95 -6.64
N PRO A 211 3.89 11.19 -7.96
CA PRO A 211 3.50 10.19 -8.96
C PRO A 211 4.42 8.96 -8.95
N GLU A 212 5.64 9.08 -8.44
CA GLU A 212 6.61 8.00 -8.25
C GLU A 212 6.10 6.88 -7.33
N LEU A 213 5.11 7.17 -6.48
CA LEU A 213 4.47 6.23 -5.57
C LEU A 213 3.26 5.54 -6.21
N GLU A 214 2.83 5.97 -7.40
CA GLU A 214 1.75 5.32 -8.13
C GLU A 214 2.27 4.17 -9.00
N TRP A 215 1.67 2.99 -8.85
CA TRP A 215 1.89 1.89 -9.77
C TRP A 215 0.88 1.95 -10.91
N ILE A 216 1.37 2.12 -12.13
CA ILE A 216 0.56 2.24 -13.34
C ILE A 216 0.95 1.12 -14.29
N VAL A 217 -0.04 0.37 -14.78
CA VAL A 217 0.22 -0.66 -15.78
C VAL A 217 0.62 -0.02 -17.12
N GLY A 218 1.66 -0.58 -17.75
CA GLY A 218 2.09 -0.13 -19.07
C GLY A 218 1.00 -0.37 -20.12
N LYS A 219 0.81 0.61 -21.01
CA LYS A 219 -0.04 0.44 -22.20
C LYS A 219 0.65 -0.35 -23.33
N SER A 220 1.97 -0.53 -23.23
CA SER A 220 2.73 -1.37 -24.15
C SER A 220 2.39 -2.84 -23.92
N LYS A 221 2.28 -3.62 -25.00
CA LYS A 221 1.97 -5.06 -24.93
C LYS A 221 3.05 -5.90 -24.25
N THR A 222 4.27 -5.37 -24.14
CA THR A 222 5.45 -6.12 -23.65
C THR A 222 5.95 -5.66 -22.28
N ASN A 223 5.45 -4.53 -21.76
CA ASN A 223 5.92 -3.99 -20.48
C ASN A 223 4.82 -4.13 -19.42
N PHE A 224 4.99 -5.15 -18.57
CA PHE A 224 4.15 -5.40 -17.39
C PHE A 224 4.96 -5.36 -16.09
N ASP A 225 6.09 -4.63 -16.07
CA ASP A 225 6.99 -4.58 -14.91
C ASP A 225 6.28 -4.07 -13.65
N ALA A 226 5.39 -3.10 -13.79
CA ALA A 226 4.58 -2.61 -12.67
C ALA A 226 3.64 -3.70 -12.11
N VAL A 227 3.10 -4.57 -12.98
CA VAL A 227 2.25 -5.69 -12.57
C VAL A 227 3.09 -6.73 -11.83
N ASP A 228 4.23 -7.11 -12.39
CA ASP A 228 5.16 -8.06 -11.77
C ASP A 228 5.68 -7.53 -10.43
N GLY A 229 5.94 -6.22 -10.33
CA GLY A 229 6.30 -5.53 -9.09
C GLY A 229 5.20 -5.61 -8.02
N VAL A 230 3.95 -5.29 -8.36
CA VAL A 230 2.83 -5.40 -7.40
C VAL A 230 2.57 -6.85 -7.00
N VAL A 231 2.71 -7.82 -7.91
CA VAL A 231 2.62 -9.25 -7.58
C VAL A 231 3.76 -9.66 -6.64
N ALA A 232 4.99 -9.17 -6.84
CA ALA A 232 6.11 -9.43 -5.94
C ALA A 232 5.89 -8.83 -4.55
N ILE A 233 5.37 -7.59 -4.46
CA ILE A 233 4.95 -6.96 -3.20
C ILE A 233 3.86 -7.79 -2.52
N THR A 234 2.87 -8.25 -3.28
CA THR A 234 1.79 -9.12 -2.77
C THR A 234 2.38 -10.40 -2.17
N ARG A 235 3.34 -11.04 -2.87
CA ARG A 235 4.04 -12.23 -2.37
C ARG A 235 4.82 -11.94 -1.09
N ALA A 236 5.52 -10.81 -1.00
CA ALA A 236 6.22 -10.38 0.20
C ALA A 236 5.26 -10.21 1.39
N ILE A 237 4.14 -9.50 1.20
CA ILE A 237 3.09 -9.35 2.22
C ILE A 237 2.58 -10.71 2.71
N LEU A 238 2.33 -11.65 1.79
CA LEU A 238 1.89 -13.00 2.14
C LEU A 238 2.89 -13.75 3.01
N THR A 239 4.20 -13.47 2.94
CA THR A 239 5.19 -14.12 3.83
C THR A 239 5.04 -13.73 5.30
N TYR A 240 4.51 -12.53 5.58
CA TYR A 240 4.23 -12.08 6.95
C TYR A 240 2.90 -12.63 7.46
N LEU A 241 1.89 -12.67 6.57
CA LEU A 241 0.51 -13.00 6.92
C LEU A 241 0.23 -14.51 6.94
N ARG A 242 0.92 -15.33 6.14
CA ARG A 242 0.68 -16.77 6.13
C ARG A 242 1.34 -17.47 7.32
N PRO A 243 0.78 -18.62 7.76
CA PRO A 243 1.47 -19.49 8.69
C PRO A 243 2.85 -19.83 8.12
N THR A 244 3.89 -19.70 8.96
CA THR A 244 5.19 -20.29 8.64
C THR A 244 4.99 -21.78 8.79
N ILE A 245 5.05 -22.55 7.70
CA ILE A 245 4.98 -24.01 7.77
C ILE A 245 6.13 -24.43 8.69
N GLN A 246 5.79 -24.98 9.87
CA GLN A 246 6.74 -25.67 10.74
C GLN A 246 6.90 -27.11 10.23
#